data_AF-A0AAD8N461-F1
#
_entry.id   AF-A0AAD8N461-F1
#
_cell.length_a   1.000
_cell.length_b   1.000
_cell.length_c   1.000
_cell.angle_alpha   90.00
_cell.angle_beta   90.00
_cell.angle_gamma   90.00
#
_symmetry.space_group_name_H-M   'P 1'
#
loop_
_entity.id
_entity.type
_entity.pdbx_description
1 polymer ?
#
loop_
_entity_poly.entity_id
_entity_poly.type
_entity_poly.pdbx_seq_one_letter_code
_entity_poly.pdbx_strand_id
1 'polypeptide(L)'
;MANKELEVVKGLDLERYMGRWYEIASFPSFFQPKTGENTRANYTLNGDATVHVLNETWSSGKRDSIEGTAYKADPSSDEAKLKVKFYVPPFLPIIPVVGDYWVLYIDQDYHHVLVGIPNRKSLWILCRDTHIDEEIYNSLVQRAEREGYDVSKLHKTPQADPPPGSEENPTDKGIWWIKSLFGK
;
A
#
# COMPACT_ATOMS: atom_id res chain seq x y z
N MET A 1 -16.39 6.69 23.44
CA MET A 1 -16.76 7.68 22.41
C MET A 1 -16.85 6.94 21.09
N ALA A 2 -17.79 7.27 20.20
CA ALA A 2 -17.77 6.69 18.86
C ALA A 2 -16.53 7.23 18.12
N ASN A 3 -15.77 6.36 17.46
CA ASN A 3 -14.65 6.81 16.62
C ASN A 3 -15.23 7.59 15.43
N LYS A 4 -14.61 8.72 15.08
CA LYS A 4 -14.90 9.45 13.82
C LYS A 4 -14.83 8.45 12.65
N GLU A 5 -15.84 8.41 11.80
CA GLU A 5 -15.70 7.71 10.51
C GLU A 5 -14.60 8.38 9.69
N LEU A 6 -13.82 7.60 8.95
CA LEU A 6 -12.76 8.14 8.09
C LEU A 6 -13.37 8.81 6.86
N GLU A 7 -12.91 10.02 6.58
CA GLU A 7 -13.20 10.65 5.29
C GLU A 7 -12.37 9.99 4.19
N VAL A 8 -13.04 9.53 3.13
CA VAL A 8 -12.44 8.85 1.99
C VAL A 8 -12.73 9.60 0.69
N VAL A 9 -11.87 9.41 -0.31
CA VAL A 9 -12.09 9.90 -1.67
C VAL A 9 -13.37 9.29 -2.25
N LYS A 10 -14.10 10.08 -3.03
CA LYS A 10 -15.27 9.67 -3.80
C LYS A 10 -15.00 9.84 -5.28
N GLY A 11 -15.56 8.96 -6.12
CA GLY A 11 -15.38 9.01 -7.57
C GLY A 11 -13.94 8.75 -8.02
N LEU A 12 -13.22 7.85 -7.33
CA LEU A 12 -11.85 7.48 -7.69
C LEU A 12 -11.81 6.87 -9.10
N ASP A 13 -11.10 7.52 -10.01
CA ASP A 13 -10.79 7.02 -11.34
C ASP A 13 -9.75 5.89 -11.21
N LEU A 14 -10.17 4.66 -11.44
CA LEU A 14 -9.29 3.50 -11.33
C LEU A 14 -8.24 3.46 -12.44
N GLU A 15 -8.55 3.92 -13.65
CA GLU A 15 -7.61 3.89 -14.78
C GLU A 15 -6.42 4.82 -14.50
N ARG A 16 -6.69 6.03 -14.00
CA ARG A 16 -5.66 6.98 -13.56
C ARG A 16 -4.89 6.52 -12.32
N TYR A 17 -5.45 5.60 -11.53
CA TYR A 17 -4.78 5.00 -10.38
C TYR A 17 -3.78 3.88 -10.74
N MET A 18 -3.88 3.31 -11.95
CA MET A 18 -3.04 2.18 -12.37
C MET A 18 -1.56 2.55 -12.53
N GLY A 19 -0.71 1.53 -12.70
CA GLY A 19 0.74 1.67 -12.78
C GLY A 19 1.40 1.68 -11.40
N ARG A 20 2.63 2.22 -11.35
CA ARG A 20 3.50 2.14 -10.19
C ARG A 20 3.26 3.26 -9.18
N TRP A 21 3.39 2.92 -7.90
CA TRP A 21 3.40 3.82 -6.76
C TRP A 21 4.53 3.40 -5.81
N TYR A 22 5.42 4.33 -5.46
CA TYR A 22 6.48 4.13 -4.48
C TYR A 22 5.95 4.43 -3.08
N GLU A 23 6.25 3.56 -2.12
CA GLU A 23 5.95 3.81 -0.71
C GLU A 23 6.96 4.81 -0.16
N ILE A 24 6.52 6.03 0.13
CA ILE A 24 7.37 7.09 0.69
C ILE A 24 7.42 6.98 2.21
N ALA A 25 6.29 6.63 2.84
CA ALA A 25 6.22 6.34 4.26
C ALA A 25 5.07 5.40 4.59
N SER A 26 5.25 4.59 5.62
CA SER A 26 4.24 3.64 6.10
C SER A 26 4.28 3.47 7.61
N PHE A 27 3.19 2.95 8.18
CA PHE A 27 3.21 2.39 9.53
C PHE A 27 3.91 1.02 9.48
N PRO A 28 4.82 0.69 10.44
CA PRO A 28 5.53 -0.58 10.47
C PRO A 28 4.56 -1.74 10.48
N SER A 29 4.53 -2.44 9.35
CA SER A 29 3.65 -3.57 9.18
C SER A 29 4.36 -4.86 9.59
N PHE A 30 3.57 -5.85 9.98
CA PHE A 30 3.95 -7.24 9.75
C PHE A 30 3.93 -7.49 8.23
N PHE A 31 4.23 -8.70 7.79
CA PHE A 31 4.46 -9.03 6.36
C PHE A 31 5.69 -8.31 5.72
N GLN A 32 5.85 -6.97 5.82
CA GLN A 32 6.97 -6.19 5.28
C GLN A 32 8.27 -6.34 6.11
N PRO A 33 9.47 -6.23 5.50
CA PRO A 33 10.74 -6.17 6.23
C PRO A 33 10.93 -4.87 7.01
N LYS A 34 11.42 -4.96 8.25
CA LYS A 34 11.79 -3.78 9.06
C LYS A 34 12.92 -2.94 8.45
N THR A 35 13.71 -3.55 7.57
CA THR A 35 14.79 -2.95 6.78
C THR A 35 14.40 -2.88 5.30
N GLY A 36 13.10 -2.78 5.01
CA GLY A 36 12.57 -2.65 3.67
C GLY A 36 12.94 -1.29 3.07
N GLU A 37 13.49 -1.33 1.87
CA GLU A 37 13.83 -0.19 1.03
C GLU A 37 13.28 -0.41 -0.38
N ASN A 38 13.16 0.66 -1.17
CA ASN A 38 12.63 0.64 -2.52
C ASN A 38 11.22 0.02 -2.63
N THR A 39 10.46 0.04 -1.54
CA THR A 39 9.12 -0.57 -1.46
C THR A 39 8.16 0.15 -2.40
N ARG A 40 7.38 -0.62 -3.15
CA ARG A 40 6.47 -0.10 -4.16
C ARG A 40 5.35 -1.07 -4.47
N ALA A 41 4.25 -0.54 -4.98
CA ALA A 41 3.15 -1.28 -5.54
C ALA A 41 3.05 -1.00 -7.04
N ASN A 42 2.61 -1.98 -7.82
CA ASN A 42 2.19 -1.80 -9.20
C ASN A 42 0.78 -2.37 -9.39
N TYR A 43 -0.12 -1.51 -9.89
CA TYR A 43 -1.53 -1.82 -10.06
C TYR A 43 -1.87 -2.00 -11.55
N THR A 44 -2.57 -3.07 -11.89
CA THR A 44 -3.04 -3.35 -13.25
C THR A 44 -4.53 -3.66 -13.23
N LEU A 45 -5.33 -2.98 -14.04
CA LEU A 45 -6.78 -3.18 -14.11
C LEU A 45 -7.10 -4.44 -14.91
N ASN A 46 -7.96 -5.29 -14.35
CA ASN A 46 -8.46 -6.50 -15.00
C ASN A 46 -9.79 -6.22 -15.72
N GLY A 47 -10.15 -7.05 -16.69
CA GLY A 47 -11.39 -6.90 -17.47
C GLY A 47 -12.70 -7.10 -16.68
N ASP A 48 -12.63 -7.53 -15.42
CA ASP A 48 -13.75 -7.66 -14.48
C ASP A 48 -13.85 -6.51 -13.46
N ALA A 49 -13.10 -5.42 -13.70
CA ALA A 49 -12.94 -4.26 -12.81
C ALA A 49 -12.30 -4.57 -11.44
N THR A 50 -11.71 -5.76 -11.25
CA THR A 50 -10.72 -5.98 -10.18
C THR A 50 -9.36 -5.43 -10.58
N VAL A 51 -8.48 -5.23 -9.62
CA VAL A 51 -7.12 -4.73 -9.83
C VAL A 51 -6.11 -5.78 -9.38
N HIS A 52 -5.23 -6.22 -10.27
CA HIS A 52 -4.04 -6.98 -9.89
C HIS A 52 -3.06 -6.07 -9.13
N VAL A 53 -2.57 -6.57 -7.99
CA VAL A 53 -1.62 -5.88 -7.12
C VAL A 53 -0.32 -6.66 -7.08
N LEU A 54 0.79 -6.06 -7.50
CA LEU A 54 2.14 -6.55 -7.25
C LEU A 54 2.83 -5.60 -6.27
N ASN A 55 3.12 -6.07 -5.05
CA ASN A 55 3.96 -5.35 -4.11
C ASN A 55 5.38 -5.92 -4.14
N GLU A 56 6.38 -5.04 -4.16
CA GLU A 56 7.80 -5.38 -4.15
C GLU A 56 8.52 -4.57 -3.08
N THR A 57 9.56 -5.14 -2.49
CA THR A 57 10.44 -4.49 -1.51
C THR A 57 11.83 -5.10 -1.60
N TRP A 58 12.86 -4.34 -1.26
CA TRP A 58 14.23 -4.80 -1.18
C TRP A 58 14.68 -4.80 0.28
N SER A 59 15.54 -5.74 0.63
CA SER A 59 16.20 -5.78 1.93
C SER A 59 17.56 -6.45 1.78
N SER A 60 18.63 -5.76 2.21
CA SER A 60 20.02 -6.26 2.07
C SER A 60 20.37 -6.66 0.63
N GLY A 61 19.90 -5.87 -0.36
CA GLY A 61 20.10 -6.13 -1.79
C GLY A 61 19.22 -7.23 -2.41
N LYS A 62 18.47 -8.01 -1.61
CA LYS A 62 17.52 -9.01 -2.13
C LYS A 62 16.16 -8.37 -2.36
N ARG A 63 15.52 -8.67 -3.50
CA ARG A 63 14.10 -8.37 -3.78
C ARG A 63 13.20 -9.48 -3.26
N ASP A 64 12.14 -9.10 -2.56
CA ASP A 64 11.00 -9.95 -2.21
C ASP A 64 9.71 -9.34 -2.79
N SER A 65 8.71 -10.18 -3.09
CA SER A 65 7.44 -9.72 -3.67
C SER A 65 6.24 -10.53 -3.19
N ILE A 66 5.05 -9.93 -3.31
CA ILE A 66 3.76 -10.58 -3.07
C ILE A 66 2.71 -10.07 -4.08
N GLU A 67 1.89 -11.00 -4.58
CA GLU A 67 0.83 -10.75 -5.56
C GLU A 67 -0.56 -10.84 -4.89
N GLY A 68 -1.50 -10.05 -5.37
CA GLY A 68 -2.85 -9.97 -4.82
C GLY A 68 -3.89 -9.41 -5.80
N THR A 69 -5.13 -9.31 -5.33
CA THR A 69 -6.25 -8.75 -6.07
C THR A 69 -7.00 -7.75 -5.19
N ALA A 70 -7.18 -6.53 -5.68
CA ALA A 70 -7.99 -5.50 -5.05
C ALA A 70 -9.36 -5.37 -5.75
N TYR A 71 -10.39 -5.03 -4.98
CA TYR A 71 -11.77 -4.86 -5.46
C TYR A 71 -12.53 -3.89 -4.55
N LYS A 72 -13.59 -3.24 -5.04
CA LYS A 72 -14.44 -2.35 -4.22
C LYS A 72 -15.08 -3.11 -3.06
N ALA A 73 -15.08 -2.54 -1.87
CA ALA A 73 -15.74 -3.12 -0.70
C ALA A 73 -17.27 -3.13 -0.85
N ASP A 74 -17.81 -2.10 -1.51
CA ASP A 74 -19.19 -2.00 -1.97
C ASP A 74 -19.18 -1.57 -3.45
N PRO A 75 -19.65 -2.40 -4.40
CA PRO A 75 -19.74 -2.04 -5.81
C PRO A 75 -20.64 -0.82 -6.09
N SER A 76 -21.67 -0.58 -5.26
CA SER A 76 -22.69 0.46 -5.45
C SER A 76 -22.31 1.84 -4.89
N SER A 77 -21.35 1.90 -3.96
CA SER A 77 -20.86 3.15 -3.37
C SER A 77 -19.90 3.89 -4.31
N ASP A 78 -19.86 5.22 -4.26
CA ASP A 78 -18.87 6.07 -4.94
C ASP A 78 -17.54 6.17 -4.16
N GLU A 79 -17.51 5.68 -2.92
CA GLU A 79 -16.38 5.76 -2.01
C GLU A 79 -15.21 4.85 -2.41
N ALA A 80 -13.99 5.35 -2.27
CA ALA A 80 -12.73 4.65 -2.48
C ALA A 80 -12.36 3.70 -1.32
N LYS A 81 -13.35 2.93 -0.84
CA LYS A 81 -13.19 1.84 0.14
C LYS A 81 -12.99 0.54 -0.64
N LEU A 82 -11.75 0.05 -0.73
CA LEU A 82 -11.39 -1.22 -1.37
C LEU A 82 -11.05 -2.29 -0.34
N LYS A 83 -11.04 -3.54 -0.79
CA LYS A 83 -10.43 -4.69 -0.13
C LYS A 83 -9.31 -5.23 -0.98
N VAL A 84 -8.20 -5.63 -0.36
CA VAL A 84 -7.05 -6.26 -1.03
C VAL A 84 -6.87 -7.67 -0.47
N LYS A 85 -6.81 -8.65 -1.36
CA LYS A 85 -6.62 -10.06 -1.06
C LYS A 85 -5.24 -10.50 -1.53
N PHE A 86 -4.36 -10.88 -0.62
CA PHE A 86 -3.04 -11.41 -0.97
C PHE A 86 -3.02 -12.94 -0.99
N TYR A 87 -2.25 -13.51 -1.92
CA TYR A 87 -2.05 -14.96 -2.05
C TYR A 87 -0.69 -15.35 -1.47
N VAL A 88 -0.72 -16.36 -0.59
CA VAL A 88 0.40 -16.67 0.31
C VAL A 88 0.83 -18.14 0.12
N PRO A 89 2.12 -18.44 -0.17
CA PRO A 89 2.65 -19.80 -0.38
C PRO A 89 2.48 -20.80 0.80
N PRO A 90 2.61 -22.12 0.58
CA PRO A 90 1.53 -23.05 0.95
C PRO A 90 1.80 -23.96 2.17
N PHE A 91 2.37 -23.46 3.27
CA PHE A 91 2.76 -24.34 4.39
C PHE A 91 1.62 -24.78 5.34
N LEU A 92 0.41 -24.22 5.22
CA LEU A 92 -0.83 -24.64 5.92
C LEU A 92 -2.05 -24.18 5.06
N PRO A 93 -3.32 -24.52 5.38
CA PRO A 93 -4.43 -24.35 4.44
C PRO A 93 -4.62 -22.89 4.01
N ILE A 94 -4.99 -22.71 2.75
CA ILE A 94 -5.03 -21.43 2.03
C ILE A 94 -6.11 -20.51 2.62
N ILE A 95 -5.78 -19.78 3.68
CA ILE A 95 -6.58 -18.67 4.20
C ILE A 95 -6.07 -17.40 3.51
N PRO A 96 -6.82 -16.84 2.54
CA PRO A 96 -6.44 -15.58 1.91
C PRO A 96 -6.49 -14.46 2.95
N VAL A 97 -5.41 -13.69 3.07
CA VAL A 97 -5.40 -12.49 3.91
C VAL A 97 -6.10 -11.38 3.15
N VAL A 98 -7.24 -10.94 3.68
CA VAL A 98 -8.02 -9.82 3.14
C VAL A 98 -7.86 -8.62 4.08
N GLY A 99 -7.29 -7.53 3.57
CA GLY A 99 -7.18 -6.24 4.26
C GLY A 99 -8.09 -5.19 3.63
N ASP A 100 -8.42 -4.16 4.40
CA ASP A 100 -9.00 -2.92 3.87
C ASP A 100 -7.90 -2.10 3.18
N TYR A 101 -8.28 -1.33 2.16
CA TYR A 101 -7.45 -0.34 1.49
C TYR A 101 -8.33 0.85 1.14
N TRP A 102 -8.31 1.89 1.97
CA TRP A 102 -9.19 3.05 1.82
C TRP A 102 -8.36 4.25 1.41
N VAL A 103 -8.67 4.84 0.25
CA VAL A 103 -8.00 6.05 -0.22
C VAL A 103 -8.58 7.24 0.54
N LEU A 104 -7.80 7.79 1.47
CA LEU A 104 -8.20 8.92 2.32
C LEU A 104 -8.06 10.25 1.57
N TYR A 105 -7.05 10.34 0.71
CA TYR A 105 -6.78 11.48 -0.17
C TYR A 105 -6.02 11.02 -1.41
N ILE A 106 -6.32 11.62 -2.54
CA ILE A 106 -5.47 11.65 -3.73
C ILE A 106 -5.50 13.08 -4.30
N ASP A 107 -4.38 13.52 -4.88
CA ASP A 107 -4.32 14.80 -5.57
C ASP A 107 -4.95 14.73 -6.99
N GLN A 108 -5.21 15.90 -7.58
CA GLN A 108 -5.92 16.01 -8.85
C GLN A 108 -5.19 15.29 -10.02
N ASP A 109 -3.85 15.23 -9.95
CA ASP A 109 -2.99 14.67 -10.98
C ASP A 109 -2.66 13.18 -10.78
N TYR A 110 -3.11 12.57 -9.67
CA TYR A 110 -2.85 11.16 -9.30
C TYR A 110 -1.36 10.89 -9.11
N HIS A 111 -0.68 11.84 -8.47
CA HIS A 111 0.75 11.85 -8.19
C HIS A 111 1.07 11.49 -6.74
N HIS A 112 0.18 11.82 -5.80
CA HIS A 112 0.35 11.62 -4.37
C HIS A 112 -0.93 11.09 -3.72
N VAL A 113 -0.82 10.03 -2.92
CA VAL A 113 -1.98 9.38 -2.28
C VAL A 113 -1.72 9.04 -0.81
N LEU A 114 -2.74 9.26 0.02
CA LEU A 114 -2.80 8.83 1.40
C LEU A 114 -3.79 7.66 1.52
N VAL A 115 -3.32 6.50 1.94
CA VAL A 115 -4.12 5.27 2.07
C VAL A 115 -4.10 4.80 3.52
N GLY A 116 -5.23 4.33 4.04
CA GLY A 116 -5.30 3.76 5.39
C GLY A 116 -6.39 2.73 5.57
N ILE A 117 -6.59 2.30 6.81
CA ILE A 117 -7.63 1.34 7.22
C ILE A 117 -8.50 1.87 8.38
N PRO A 118 -9.78 1.48 8.52
CA PRO A 118 -10.74 2.06 9.48
C PRO A 118 -10.30 2.05 10.94
N ASN A 119 -9.58 1.00 11.35
CA ASN A 119 -9.08 0.85 12.72
C ASN A 119 -7.82 1.68 13.04
N ARG A 120 -7.30 2.44 12.06
CA ARG A 120 -6.13 3.34 12.15
C ARG A 120 -4.79 2.66 12.48
N LYS A 121 -4.68 1.33 12.30
CA LYS A 121 -3.44 0.57 12.56
C LYS A 121 -2.50 0.45 11.35
N SER A 122 -2.92 0.89 10.17
CA SER A 122 -2.08 0.92 8.96
C SER A 122 -2.38 2.17 8.15
N LEU A 123 -1.31 2.79 7.64
CA LEU A 123 -1.29 4.05 6.91
C LEU A 123 -0.12 4.00 5.93
N TRP A 124 -0.32 4.53 4.73
CA TRP A 124 0.70 4.66 3.69
C TRP A 124 0.59 6.02 3.00
N ILE A 125 1.74 6.65 2.76
CA ILE A 125 1.91 7.74 1.81
C ILE A 125 2.62 7.16 0.60
N LEU A 126 1.98 7.21 -0.58
CA LEU A 126 2.58 6.77 -1.83
C LEU A 126 2.73 7.93 -2.81
N CYS A 127 3.78 7.89 -3.62
CA CYS A 127 4.08 8.85 -4.68
C CYS A 127 4.30 8.12 -6.02
N ARG A 128 4.13 8.81 -7.15
CA ARG A 128 4.52 8.28 -8.47
C ARG A 128 6.03 8.34 -8.71
N ASP A 129 6.71 9.29 -8.08
CA ASP A 129 8.16 9.40 -8.03
C ASP A 129 8.75 8.70 -6.79
N THR A 130 10.06 8.46 -6.83
CA THR A 130 10.84 7.90 -5.71
C THR A 130 10.98 8.88 -4.54
N HIS A 131 10.71 10.16 -4.77
CA HIS A 131 10.78 11.23 -3.79
C HIS A 131 9.47 12.02 -3.76
N ILE A 132 9.27 12.82 -2.71
CA ILE A 132 8.14 13.74 -2.57
C ILE A 132 8.68 15.05 -2.01
N ASP A 133 8.02 16.17 -2.37
CA ASP A 133 8.28 17.45 -1.73
C ASP A 133 7.89 17.42 -0.23
N GLU A 134 8.65 18.12 0.60
CA GLU A 134 8.46 18.12 2.06
C GLU A 134 7.17 18.84 2.50
N GLU A 135 6.74 19.89 1.81
CA GLU A 135 5.45 20.55 2.07
C GLU A 135 4.29 19.61 1.76
N ILE A 136 4.34 18.93 0.61
CA ILE A 136 3.34 17.93 0.23
C ILE A 136 3.30 16.79 1.26
N TYR A 137 4.46 16.22 1.61
CA TYR A 137 4.56 15.17 2.64
C TYR A 137 3.92 15.61 3.96
N ASN A 138 4.30 16.79 4.46
CA ASN A 138 3.79 17.31 5.73
C ASN A 138 2.27 17.59 5.67
N SER A 139 1.74 18.00 4.51
CA SER A 139 0.29 18.16 4.32
C SER A 139 -0.47 16.84 4.45
N LEU A 140 0.08 15.73 3.94
CA LEU A 140 -0.48 14.38 4.03
C LEU A 140 -0.40 13.84 5.46
N VAL A 141 0.71 14.08 6.16
CA VAL A 141 0.88 13.73 7.58
C VAL A 141 -0.17 14.44 8.45
N GLN A 142 -0.33 15.76 8.29
CA GLN A 142 -1.37 16.51 9.01
C GLN A 142 -2.79 16.01 8.67
N ARG A 143 -3.04 15.57 7.43
CA ARG A 143 -4.34 15.00 7.06
C ARG A 143 -4.60 13.67 7.76
N ALA A 144 -3.60 12.80 7.87
CA ALA A 144 -3.69 11.57 8.66
C ALA A 144 -3.92 11.86 10.16
N GLU A 145 -3.23 12.85 10.73
CA GLU A 145 -3.42 13.26 12.12
C GLU A 145 -4.86 13.76 12.38
N ARG A 146 -5.43 14.58 11.48
CA ARG A 146 -6.85 15.02 11.55
C ARG A 146 -7.85 13.87 11.44
N GLU A 147 -7.50 12.80 10.72
CA GLU A 147 -8.28 11.56 10.70
C GLU A 147 -8.08 10.68 11.95
N GLY A 148 -7.18 11.06 12.87
CA GLY A 148 -6.94 10.37 14.13
C GLY A 148 -5.92 9.24 14.05
N TYR A 149 -5.04 9.24 13.04
CA TYR A 149 -3.89 8.35 12.99
C TYR A 149 -2.78 8.84 13.93
N ASP A 150 -2.15 7.90 14.65
CA ASP A 150 -0.97 8.19 15.45
C ASP A 150 0.27 8.31 14.55
N VAL A 151 0.47 9.49 13.97
CA VAL A 151 1.54 9.75 13.00
C VAL A 151 2.95 9.63 13.57
N SER A 152 3.12 9.52 14.90
CA SER A 152 4.42 9.17 15.50
C SER A 152 4.91 7.77 15.10
N LYS A 153 4.00 6.91 14.62
CA LYS A 153 4.29 5.58 14.05
C LYS A 153 4.63 5.61 12.56
N LEU A 154 4.73 6.77 11.93
CA LEU A 154 5.02 6.87 10.49
C LEU A 154 6.54 6.84 10.26
N HIS A 155 7.01 5.85 9.49
CA HIS A 155 8.42 5.74 9.11
C HIS A 155 8.56 6.06 7.62
N LYS A 156 9.56 6.88 7.25
CA LYS A 156 9.92 7.07 5.85
C LYS A 156 10.62 5.81 5.33
N THR A 157 10.23 5.36 4.15
CA THR A 157 10.81 4.21 3.47
C THR A 157 11.90 4.72 2.53
N PRO A 158 13.17 4.25 2.63
CA PRO A 158 14.23 4.67 1.71
C PRO A 158 13.91 4.29 0.26
N GLN A 159 14.19 5.19 -0.67
CA GLN A 159 14.03 5.00 -2.11
C GLN A 159 15.31 5.43 -2.81
N ALA A 160 15.75 4.67 -3.82
CA ALA A 160 16.87 5.03 -4.68
C ALA A 160 16.38 5.78 -5.93
N ASP A 161 17.22 6.66 -6.46
CA ASP A 161 17.02 7.32 -7.75
C ASP A 161 18.30 7.21 -8.60
N PRO A 162 18.28 6.51 -9.76
CA PRO A 162 17.15 5.78 -10.31
C PRO A 162 16.71 4.59 -9.42
N PRO A 163 15.41 4.24 -9.44
CA PRO A 163 14.90 3.09 -8.70
C PRO A 163 15.52 1.77 -9.20
N PRO A 164 15.65 0.74 -8.35
CA PRO A 164 16.22 -0.54 -8.76
C PRO A 164 15.44 -1.16 -9.92
N GLY A 165 16.20 -1.65 -10.90
CA GLY A 165 15.70 -2.27 -12.12
C GLY A 165 14.85 -3.51 -11.87
N SER A 166 13.88 -3.74 -12.75
CA SER A 166 12.89 -4.80 -12.57
C SER A 166 12.27 -5.27 -13.89
N GLU A 167 13.02 -6.08 -14.62
CA GLU A 167 12.47 -6.91 -15.70
C GLU A 167 12.64 -8.41 -15.43
N GLU A 168 13.50 -8.79 -14.49
CA GLU A 168 13.65 -10.18 -14.07
C GLU A 168 12.51 -10.59 -13.11
N ASN A 169 12.07 -11.84 -13.23
CA ASN A 169 11.08 -12.43 -12.32
C ASN A 169 11.65 -12.52 -10.88
N PRO A 170 10.82 -12.37 -9.82
CA PRO A 170 11.28 -12.54 -8.45
C PRO A 170 11.88 -13.94 -8.24
N THR A 171 13.09 -14.00 -7.69
CA THR A 171 13.76 -15.28 -7.39
C THR A 171 13.16 -15.99 -6.17
N ASP A 172 12.33 -15.30 -5.38
CA ASP A 172 11.68 -15.84 -4.20
C ASP A 172 10.25 -15.27 -4.07
N LYS A 173 9.23 -16.07 -4.40
CA LYS A 173 7.83 -15.65 -4.31
C LYS A 173 7.31 -15.83 -2.88
N GLY A 174 7.02 -14.73 -2.17
CA GLY A 174 6.15 -14.72 -0.99
C GLY A 174 6.60 -15.44 0.29
N ILE A 175 7.71 -16.18 0.31
CA ILE A 175 8.10 -17.01 1.47
C ILE A 175 8.45 -16.16 2.71
N TRP A 176 9.02 -14.96 2.55
CA TRP A 176 9.42 -14.11 3.68
C TRP A 176 8.26 -13.36 4.32
N TRP A 177 7.27 -12.90 3.53
CA TRP A 177 6.05 -12.24 4.01
C TRP A 177 5.29 -13.09 5.05
N ILE A 178 5.40 -14.42 4.97
CA ILE A 178 4.87 -15.40 5.93
C ILE A 178 5.64 -15.41 7.26
N LYS A 179 6.97 -15.31 7.22
CA LYS A 179 7.82 -15.38 8.41
C LYS A 179 7.60 -14.20 9.36
N SER A 180 7.11 -13.07 8.83
CA SER A 180 6.68 -11.92 9.63
C SER A 180 5.33 -12.13 10.33
N LEU A 181 4.50 -13.10 9.92
CA LEU A 181 3.25 -13.48 10.63
C LEU A 181 3.49 -14.42 11.82
N PHE A 182 4.48 -15.31 11.71
CA PHE A 182 4.84 -16.29 12.74
C PHE A 182 6.15 -15.87 13.41
N GLY A 183 6.09 -14.75 14.14
CA GLY A 183 7.26 -14.15 14.77
C GLY A 183 8.06 -15.13 15.64
N LYS A 184 9.37 -14.92 15.67
CA LYS A 184 10.16 -15.16 16.87
C LYS A 184 9.94 -14.02 17.85
#